data_AF-A0A938T3I2-F1
#
_entry.id   AF-A0A938T3I2-F1
#
_cell.length_a   1.000
_cell.length_b   1.000
_cell.length_c   1.000
_cell.angle_alpha   90.00
_cell.angle_beta   90.00
_cell.angle_gamma   90.00
#
_symmetry.space_group_name_H-M   'P 1'
#
loop_
_entity.id
_entity.type
_entity.pdbx_description
1 polymer ?
#
loop_
_entity_poly.entity_id
_entity_poly.type
_entity_poly.pdbx_seq_one_letter_code
_entity_poly.pdbx_strand_id
1 'polypeptide(L)' 'MAYRFQLKMEVGKIMWKGEYVSSIDPLKCDGCQECKDRCYFDAITYDRRNEKCSVNVLNCYGCGI' A
#
# COMPACT_ATOMS: atom_id res chain seq x y z
N MET A 1 14.16 7.84 5.71
CA MET A 1 14.95 7.21 6.80
C MET A 1 14.10 6.51 7.88
N ALA A 2 12.86 6.89 8.19
CA ALA A 2 12.08 6.25 9.28
C ALA A 2 11.48 4.86 8.93
N TYR A 3 11.18 4.60 7.66
CA TYR A 3 10.46 3.42 7.18
C TYR A 3 11.21 2.07 7.35
N ARG A 4 12.52 2.06 7.09
CA ARG A 4 13.36 0.84 7.20
C ARG A 4 13.56 0.36 8.63
N PHE A 5 13.37 1.24 9.61
CA PHE A 5 13.64 0.93 11.01
C PHE A 5 12.53 0.05 11.61
N GLN A 6 11.28 0.24 11.17
CA GLN A 6 10.13 -0.48 11.75
C GLN A 6 9.91 -1.87 11.14
N LEU A 7 9.95 -1.99 9.80
CA LEU A 7 9.64 -3.28 9.14
C LEU A 7 10.78 -4.30 9.19
N LYS A 8 12.05 -3.86 9.31
CA LYS A 8 13.21 -4.78 9.30
C LYS A 8 13.70 -5.19 10.68
N MET A 9 13.39 -4.43 11.73
CA MET A 9 13.95 -4.67 13.06
C MET A 9 12.92 -5.09 14.11
N GLU A 10 11.62 -5.08 13.82
CA GLU A 10 10.53 -5.40 14.76
C GLU A 10 10.58 -4.61 16.09
N VAL A 11 11.33 -3.51 16.15
CA VAL A 11 11.49 -2.68 17.35
C VAL A 11 10.42 -1.60 17.39
N GLY A 12 9.18 -2.01 17.71
CA GLY A 12 8.08 -1.12 18.10
C GLY A 12 7.19 -0.56 16.98
N LYS A 13 5.89 -0.40 17.26
CA LYS A 13 4.92 0.26 16.37
C LYS A 13 5.12 1.78 16.40
N ILE A 14 5.83 2.33 15.41
CA ILE A 14 5.99 3.78 15.22
C ILE A 14 4.78 4.37 14.48
N MET A 15 4.06 3.53 13.72
CA MET A 15 2.86 3.93 12.96
C MET A 15 1.63 3.13 13.37
N TRP A 16 0.52 3.84 13.54
CA TRP A 16 -0.80 3.29 13.82
C TRP A 16 -1.62 3.27 12.53
N LYS A 17 -2.53 2.30 12.40
CA LYS A 17 -3.44 2.23 11.26
C LYS A 17 -4.40 3.43 11.33
N GLY A 18 -4.49 4.20 10.25
CA GLY A 18 -5.48 5.27 10.13
C GLY A 18 -6.92 4.75 10.03
N GLU A 19 -7.88 5.65 10.27
CA GLU A 19 -9.32 5.39 10.07
C GLU A 19 -9.66 5.20 8.58
N TYR A 20 -8.95 5.91 7.70
CA TYR A 20 -9.17 5.90 6.26
C TYR A 20 -8.15 5.01 5.55
N VAL A 21 -8.62 4.22 4.59
CA VAL A 21 -7.78 3.37 3.73
C VAL A 21 -7.94 3.77 2.27
N SER A 22 -6.86 3.62 1.50
CA SER A 22 -6.89 3.85 0.06
C SER A 22 -7.65 2.73 -0.65
N SER A 23 -8.38 3.09 -1.71
CA SER A 23 -9.06 2.15 -2.60
C SER A 23 -8.78 2.53 -4.05
N ILE A 24 -8.61 1.53 -4.91
CA ILE A 24 -8.37 1.70 -6.35
C ILE A 24 -9.63 1.27 -7.09
N ASP A 25 -10.14 2.16 -7.94
CA ASP A 25 -11.23 1.84 -8.86
C ASP A 25 -10.69 1.02 -10.06
N PRO A 26 -11.07 -0.26 -10.21
CA PRO A 26 -10.53 -1.11 -11.27
C PRO A 26 -10.95 -0.67 -12.67
N LEU A 27 -12.03 0.11 -12.81
CA LEU A 27 -12.48 0.64 -14.11
C LEU A 27 -11.61 1.82 -14.58
N LYS A 28 -11.02 2.56 -13.65
CA LYS A 28 -10.14 3.70 -13.93
C LYS A 28 -8.65 3.36 -13.89
N CYS A 29 -8.30 2.24 -13.28
CA CYS A 29 -6.92 1.77 -13.21
C CYS A 29 -6.45 1.30 -14.60
N ASP A 30 -5.33 1.83 -15.06
CA ASP A 30 -4.66 1.49 -16.32
C ASP A 30 -3.53 0.46 -16.16
N GLY A 31 -3.21 0.08 -14.91
CA GLY A 31 -2.13 -0.87 -14.64
C GLY A 31 -0.73 -0.28 -14.65
N CYS A 32 -0.57 1.05 -14.50
CA CYS A 32 0.73 1.73 -14.51
C CYS A 32 1.71 1.29 -13.41
N GLN A 33 1.23 0.60 -12.36
CA GLN A 33 2.00 0.08 -11.23
C GLN A 33 2.75 1.13 -10.39
N GLU A 34 2.63 2.42 -10.67
CA GLU A 34 3.33 3.47 -9.93
C GLU A 34 2.92 3.52 -8.44
N CYS A 35 1.66 3.26 -8.14
CA CYS A 35 1.16 3.18 -6.77
C CYS A 35 1.87 2.10 -5.95
N LYS A 36 2.25 0.97 -6.58
CA LYS A 36 2.94 -0.14 -5.91
C LYS A 36 4.33 0.29 -5.41
N ASP A 37 5.07 1.05 -6.20
CA ASP A 37 6.42 1.52 -5.82
C ASP A 37 6.38 2.61 -4.75
N ARG A 38 5.27 3.36 -4.67
CA ARG A 38 5.03 4.38 -3.64
C ARG A 38 4.60 3.79 -2.30
N CYS A 39 4.04 2.57 -2.29
CA CYS A 39 3.50 1.98 -1.08
C CYS A 39 4.61 1.43 -0.18
N TYR A 40 4.87 2.13 0.92
CA TYR A 40 5.78 1.65 1.95
C TYR A 40 5.27 0.39 2.68
N PHE A 41 3.97 0.14 2.73
CA PHE A 41 3.43 -0.97 3.54
C PHE A 41 3.19 -2.24 2.75
N ASP A 42 3.62 -2.28 1.49
CA ASP A 42 3.35 -3.38 0.55
C ASP A 42 1.85 -3.77 0.52
N ALA A 43 1.00 -2.74 0.60
CA ALA A 43 -0.45 -2.91 0.66
C ALA A 43 -1.08 -2.99 -0.73
N ILE A 44 -0.32 -2.81 -1.80
CA ILE A 44 -0.84 -2.71 -3.17
C ILE A 44 -0.35 -3.91 -3.99
N THR A 45 -1.31 -4.66 -4.53
CA THR A 45 -1.06 -5.85 -5.34
C THR A 45 -1.44 -5.59 -6.79
N TYR A 46 -0.61 -6.08 -7.71
CA TYR A 46 -0.90 -6.06 -9.14
C TYR A 46 -1.40 -7.42 -9.61
N ASP A 47 -2.60 -7.45 -10.17
CA ASP A 47 -3.15 -8.63 -10.84
C ASP A 47 -2.70 -8.64 -12.31
N ARG A 48 -1.85 -9.62 -12.66
CA ARG A 48 -1.35 -9.80 -14.03
C ARG A 48 -2.42 -10.24 -15.02
N ARG A 49 -3.53 -10.83 -14.57
CA ARG A 49 -4.58 -11.33 -15.45
C ARG A 49 -5.50 -10.21 -15.91
N ASN A 50 -5.81 -9.29 -15.01
CA ASN A 50 -6.69 -8.15 -15.28
C ASN A 50 -5.92 -6.85 -15.54
N GLU A 51 -4.59 -6.89 -15.39
CA GLU A 51 -3.69 -5.73 -15.47
C GLU A 51 -4.12 -4.58 -14.54
N LYS A 52 -4.73 -4.92 -13.40
CA LYS A 52 -5.25 -3.95 -12.42
C LYS A 52 -4.48 -4.00 -11.11
N CYS A 53 -4.36 -2.83 -10.48
CA CYS A 53 -3.89 -2.72 -9.11
C CYS A 53 -5.07 -2.82 -8.14
N SER A 54 -4.83 -3.42 -6.98
CA SER A 54 -5.78 -3.53 -5.88
C SER A 54 -5.10 -3.22 -4.55
N VAL A 55 -5.86 -2.68 -3.60
CA VAL A 55 -5.35 -2.35 -2.27
C VAL A 55 -5.83 -3.39 -1.26
N ASN A 56 -4.91 -3.99 -0.53
CA ASN A 56 -5.20 -4.79 0.64
C ASN A 56 -5.43 -3.88 1.86
N VAL A 57 -6.70 -3.73 2.23
CA VAL A 57 -7.15 -2.89 3.35
C VAL A 57 -6.63 -3.33 4.73
N LEU A 58 -6.16 -4.58 4.87
CA LEU A 58 -5.53 -5.05 6.11
C LEU A 58 -4.11 -4.51 6.25
N ASN A 59 -3.40 -4.38 5.14
CA ASN A 59 -2.03 -3.88 5.09
C ASN A 59 -1.96 -2.37 4.85
N CYS A 60 -3.05 -1.73 4.41
CA CYS A 60 -3.09 -0.29 4.20
C CYS A 60 -3.16 0.46 5.54
N TYR A 61 -2.15 1.30 5.81
CA TYR A 61 -2.08 2.14 7.02
C TYR A 61 -2.74 3.51 6.85
N GLY A 62 -3.23 3.86 5.66
CA GLY A 62 -3.89 5.16 5.42
C GLY A 62 -2.93 6.34 5.24
N CYS A 63 -1.76 6.14 4.65
CA CYS A 63 -0.74 7.19 4.51
C CYS A 63 -1.05 8.27 3.44
N GLY A 64 -2.00 8.03 2.53
CA GLY A 64 -2.45 9.04 1.55
C GLY A 64 -1.42 9.46 0.49
N ILE A 65 -0.42 8.62 0.21
CA ILE A 65 0.60 8.78 -0.85
C ILE A 65 0.20 7.95 -2.06
#